data_AF-A0AAW5KJ91-F1
#
_entry.id   AF-A0AAW5KJ91-F1
#
_cell.length_a   1.000
_cell.length_b   1.000
_cell.length_c   1.000
_cell.angle_alpha   90.00
_cell.angle_beta   90.00
_cell.angle_gamma   90.00
#
_symmetry.space_group_name_H-M   'P 1'
#
loop_
_entity.id
_entity.type
_entity.pdbx_description
1 polymer ?
#
loop_
_entity_poly.entity_id
_entity_poly.type
_entity_poly.pdbx_seq_one_letter_code
_entity_poly.pdbx_strand_id
1 'polypeptide(L)'
;VPQRALLQGMPLSTIDRWLPLFDRQECVVVEDIEELRERSPLEYDLLRKQDIARLVVAPLEQDGQLRCCVGVDNPLAQNMRTIPSVLQTLGYFLMLAYRRAESERELSRLSYYDTLTSIFNRNRFMEDTETLSAQMGPVGIVYLDVNGLKDINDRHGHAFGDKVLVECALQMQEVFEGANFYRIGGDEF
;
A
#
# COMPACT_ATOMS: atom_id res chain seq x y z
N VAL A 1 24.14 2.52 -6.75
CA VAL A 1 23.55 1.31 -6.13
C VAL A 1 22.35 1.76 -5.30
N PRO A 2 21.17 1.13 -5.42
CA PRO A 2 20.00 1.53 -4.63
C PRO A 2 20.30 1.39 -3.13
N GLN A 3 20.14 2.48 -2.39
CA GLN A 3 20.55 2.58 -0.99
C GLN A 3 19.43 2.21 -0.01
N ARG A 4 18.43 1.46 -0.48
CA ARG A 4 17.19 1.14 0.24
C ARG A 4 17.44 0.67 1.67
N ALA A 5 18.43 -0.21 1.89
CA ALA A 5 18.75 -0.77 3.20
C ALA A 5 19.34 0.25 4.19
N LEU A 6 20.03 1.30 3.70
CA LEU A 6 20.66 2.33 4.55
C LEU A 6 19.69 3.43 4.97
N LEU A 7 18.54 3.55 4.29
CA LEU A 7 17.58 4.62 4.47
C LEU A 7 16.28 4.17 5.14
N GLN A 8 16.21 2.92 5.63
CA GLN A 8 15.05 2.44 6.40
C GLN A 8 15.09 2.98 7.84
N GLY A 9 13.95 3.44 8.35
CA GLY A 9 13.80 3.83 9.75
C GLY A 9 14.61 5.06 10.16
N MET A 10 15.07 5.87 9.20
CA MET A 10 15.76 7.12 9.54
C MET A 10 14.81 8.10 10.21
N PRO A 11 15.25 8.81 11.27
CA PRO A 11 14.47 9.87 11.87
C PRO A 11 14.14 10.96 10.85
N LEU A 12 12.89 11.42 10.83
CA LEU A 12 12.47 12.58 10.04
C LEU A 12 13.26 13.84 10.38
N SER A 13 13.85 13.90 11.58
CA SER A 13 14.75 14.98 12.00
C SER A 13 15.97 15.18 11.12
N THR A 14 16.35 14.15 10.35
CA THR A 14 17.44 14.23 9.36
C THR A 14 17.09 15.15 8.18
N ILE A 15 15.80 15.38 7.94
CA ILE A 15 15.26 16.19 6.85
C ILE A 15 14.23 17.21 7.35
N ASP A 16 14.33 17.69 8.60
CA ASP A 16 13.36 18.63 9.20
C ASP A 16 13.11 19.87 8.33
N ARG A 17 14.15 20.35 7.63
CA ARG A 17 14.06 21.48 6.70
C ARG A 17 13.09 21.24 5.54
N TRP A 18 12.88 19.98 5.15
CA TRP A 18 12.05 19.61 4.02
C TRP A 18 10.57 19.68 4.36
N LEU A 19 10.20 19.32 5.59
CA LEU A 19 8.79 19.18 5.99
C LEU A 19 7.97 20.47 5.79
N PRO A 20 8.43 21.68 6.20
CA PRO A 20 7.68 22.92 5.96
C PRO A 20 7.59 23.31 4.48
N LEU A 21 8.51 22.82 3.63
CA LEU A 21 8.45 23.03 2.18
C LEU A 21 7.40 22.09 1.58
N PHE A 22 7.42 20.82 2.00
CA PHE A 22 6.42 19.83 1.59
C PHE A 22 5.01 20.23 2.01
N ASP A 23 4.80 20.73 3.24
CA ASP A 23 3.49 21.23 3.67
C ASP A 23 2.96 22.39 2.80
N ARG A 24 3.86 23.11 2.11
CA ARG A 24 3.54 24.19 1.17
C ARG A 24 3.58 23.76 -0.29
N GLN A 25 3.74 22.46 -0.57
CA GLN A 25 3.87 21.90 -1.92
C GLN A 25 5.07 22.45 -2.71
N GLU A 26 6.10 22.90 -1.99
CA GLU A 26 7.32 23.46 -2.57
C GLU A 26 8.38 22.37 -2.73
N CYS A 27 9.16 22.47 -3.81
CA CYS A 27 10.31 21.61 -3.99
C CYS A 27 11.44 22.01 -3.04
N VAL A 28 12.12 21.02 -2.49
CA VAL A 28 13.43 21.22 -1.86
C VAL A 28 14.46 21.36 -2.96
N VAL A 29 15.18 22.48 -2.96
CA VAL A 29 16.28 22.74 -3.89
C VAL A 29 17.56 22.97 -3.09
N VAL A 30 18.59 22.19 -3.39
CA VAL A 30 19.94 22.32 -2.83
C VAL A 30 20.91 22.46 -4.00
N GLU A 31 21.38 23.68 -4.25
CA GLU A 31 22.32 23.94 -5.36
C GLU A 31 23.75 23.52 -5.04
N ASP A 32 24.11 23.55 -3.75
CA ASP A 32 25.37 23.07 -3.21
C ASP A 32 25.14 22.60 -1.76
N ILE A 33 25.41 21.32 -1.48
CA ILE A 33 25.27 20.78 -0.12
C ILE A 33 26.23 21.42 0.87
N GLU A 34 27.33 22.03 0.43
CA GLU A 34 28.32 22.63 1.32
C GLU A 34 27.72 23.79 2.14
N GLU A 35 26.67 24.44 1.62
CA GLU A 35 25.89 25.45 2.35
C GLU A 35 25.10 24.88 3.53
N LEU A 36 24.83 23.57 3.54
CA LEU A 36 24.11 22.87 4.60
C LEU A 36 25.02 22.49 5.77
N ARG A 37 26.34 22.50 5.61
CA ARG A 37 27.30 22.00 6.61
C ARG A 37 27.09 22.62 8.00
N GLU A 38 26.84 23.92 8.07
CA GLU A 38 26.62 24.64 9.33
C GLU A 38 25.12 24.74 9.70
N ARG A 39 24.23 24.89 8.70
CA ARG A 39 22.80 25.17 8.91
C ARG A 39 21.98 23.93 9.21
N SER A 40 22.35 22.79 8.62
CA SER A 40 21.63 21.51 8.76
C SER A 40 22.63 20.34 8.67
N PRO A 41 23.48 20.14 9.70
CA PRO A 41 24.57 19.16 9.64
C PRO A 41 24.09 17.71 9.42
N LEU A 42 22.93 17.34 9.95
CA LEU A 42 22.35 16.00 9.76
C LEU A 42 21.95 15.76 8.30
N GLU A 43 21.34 16.76 7.65
CA GLU A 43 20.99 16.71 6.23
C GLU A 43 22.27 16.67 5.38
N TYR A 44 23.28 17.49 5.71
CA TYR A 44 24.59 17.48 5.05
C TYR A 44 25.24 16.09 5.09
N ASP A 45 25.37 15.51 6.29
CA ASP A 45 25.98 14.19 6.47
C ASP A 45 25.23 13.11 5.72
N LEU A 46 23.89 13.18 5.73
CA LEU A 46 23.04 12.26 4.99
C LEU A 46 23.32 12.36 3.49
N LEU A 47 23.27 13.56 2.89
CA LEU A 47 23.46 13.74 1.45
C LEU A 47 24.90 13.42 1.04
N ARG A 48 25.89 13.82 1.84
CA ARG A 48 27.32 13.59 1.57
C ARG A 48 27.67 12.11 1.55
N LYS A 49 27.13 11.30 2.48
CA LYS A 49 27.31 9.83 2.51
C LYS A 49 26.77 9.14 1.26
N GLN A 50 25.82 9.77 0.57
CA GLN A 50 25.21 9.26 -0.65
C GLN A 50 25.89 9.78 -1.92
N ASP A 51 26.98 10.53 -1.77
CA ASP A 51 27.69 11.23 -2.86
C ASP A 51 26.82 12.24 -3.61
N ILE A 52 25.89 12.89 -2.88
CA ILE A 52 25.04 13.95 -3.41
C ILE A 52 25.70 15.31 -3.16
N ALA A 53 25.89 16.07 -4.23
CA ALA A 53 26.39 17.45 -4.25
C ALA A 53 25.29 18.48 -4.55
N ARG A 54 24.26 18.09 -5.31
CA ARG A 54 23.07 18.91 -5.62
C ARG A 54 21.82 18.06 -5.55
N LEU A 55 20.70 18.65 -5.20
CA LEU A 55 19.45 17.92 -5.02
C LEU A 55 18.25 18.77 -5.40
N VAL A 56 17.29 18.16 -6.09
CA VAL A 56 15.94 18.71 -6.23
C VAL A 56 14.95 17.62 -5.84
N VAL A 57 14.06 17.88 -4.88
CA VAL A 57 13.04 16.94 -4.42
C VAL A 57 11.67 17.60 -4.44
N ALA A 58 10.69 16.95 -5.05
CA ALA A 58 9.29 17.35 -5.03
C ALA A 58 8.47 16.44 -4.09
N PRO A 59 7.56 17.01 -3.28
CA PRO A 59 6.61 16.23 -2.49
C PRO A 59 5.59 15.52 -3.39
N LEU A 60 5.16 14.33 -2.97
CA LEU A 60 4.06 13.57 -3.57
C LEU A 60 2.96 13.41 -2.52
N GLU A 61 1.81 14.02 -2.77
CA GLU A 61 0.72 14.15 -1.80
C GLU A 61 -0.58 13.49 -2.28
N GLN A 62 -1.39 13.05 -1.32
CA GLN A 62 -2.76 12.61 -1.53
C GLN A 62 -3.62 13.11 -0.37
N ASP A 63 -4.71 13.80 -0.69
CA ASP A 63 -5.69 14.32 0.28
C ASP A 63 -5.08 15.23 1.37
N GLY A 64 -4.11 16.08 0.96
CA GLY A 64 -3.44 17.03 1.86
C GLY A 64 -2.40 16.38 2.79
N GLN A 65 -2.08 15.10 2.59
CA GLN A 65 -1.04 14.40 3.32
C GLN A 65 0.11 14.00 2.39
N LEU A 66 1.34 14.26 2.85
CA LEU A 66 2.56 13.76 2.21
C LEU A 66 2.56 12.22 2.21
N ARG A 67 2.56 11.61 1.02
CA ARG A 67 2.67 10.16 0.85
C ARG A 67 4.11 9.72 0.66
N CYS A 68 4.85 10.45 -0.16
CA CYS A 68 6.27 10.23 -0.42
C CYS A 68 6.89 11.46 -1.11
N CYS A 69 8.09 11.34 -1.64
CA CYS A 69 8.71 12.38 -2.46
C CYS A 69 9.44 11.74 -3.64
N VAL A 70 9.70 12.55 -4.67
CA VAL A 70 10.51 12.17 -5.84
C VAL A 70 11.61 13.20 -6.02
N GLY A 71 12.84 12.76 -6.27
CA GLY A 71 13.97 13.66 -6.38
C GLY A 71 14.96 13.29 -7.48
N VAL A 72 15.79 14.26 -7.84
CA VAL A 72 16.92 14.12 -8.74
C VAL A 72 18.18 14.50 -7.99
N ASP A 73 19.06 13.52 -7.86
CA ASP A 73 20.39 13.69 -7.28
C ASP A 73 21.37 14.18 -8.34
N ASN A 74 22.25 15.10 -7.97
CA ASN A 74 23.31 15.64 -8.82
C ASN A 74 22.88 16.13 -10.20
N PRO A 75 21.78 16.89 -10.34
CA PRO A 75 21.43 17.49 -11.61
C PRO A 75 22.52 18.46 -12.11
N LEU A 76 22.57 18.64 -13.43
CA LEU A 76 23.37 19.69 -14.06
C LEU A 76 22.88 21.06 -13.62
N ALA A 77 23.80 21.97 -13.28
CA ALA A 77 23.48 23.30 -12.75
C ALA A 77 22.48 24.08 -13.64
N GLN A 78 22.62 23.98 -14.97
CA GLN A 78 21.72 24.64 -15.92
C GLN A 78 20.26 24.15 -15.85
N ASN A 79 20.03 22.92 -15.36
CA ASN A 79 18.70 22.32 -15.25
C ASN A 79 18.04 22.58 -13.89
N MET A 80 18.77 23.13 -12.91
CA MET A 80 18.27 23.37 -11.54
C MET A 80 16.98 24.18 -11.51
N ARG A 81 16.81 25.12 -12.46
CA ARG A 81 15.62 25.98 -12.56
C ARG A 81 14.42 25.29 -13.20
N THR A 82 14.62 24.25 -14.00
CA THR A 82 13.56 23.57 -14.75
C THR A 82 13.11 22.27 -14.11
N ILE A 83 13.98 21.59 -13.37
CA ILE A 83 13.66 20.32 -12.71
C ILE A 83 12.49 20.43 -11.73
N PRO A 84 12.34 21.48 -10.88
CA PRO A 84 11.21 21.58 -9.96
C PRO A 84 9.85 21.47 -10.66
N SER A 85 9.64 22.21 -11.76
CA SER A 85 8.36 22.18 -12.48
C SER A 85 8.11 20.84 -13.18
N VAL A 86 9.18 20.20 -13.69
CA VAL A 86 9.11 18.86 -14.27
C VAL A 86 8.75 17.83 -13.20
N LEU A 87 9.38 17.87 -12.03
CA LEU A 87 9.09 16.93 -10.93
C LEU A 87 7.70 17.13 -10.36
N GLN A 88 7.22 18.36 -10.22
CA GLN A 88 5.84 18.63 -9.80
C GLN A 88 4.83 18.06 -10.80
N THR A 89 5.06 18.29 -12.10
CA THR A 89 4.19 17.75 -13.16
C THR A 89 4.21 16.22 -13.18
N LEU A 90 5.40 15.62 -13.10
CA LEU A 90 5.55 14.17 -13.02
C LEU A 90 4.89 13.62 -11.74
N GLY A 91 5.06 14.30 -10.62
CA GLY A 91 4.49 13.94 -9.34
C GLY A 91 2.98 13.89 -9.36
N TYR A 92 2.33 14.86 -10.02
CA TYR A 92 0.89 14.84 -10.27
C TYR A 92 0.47 13.56 -11.01
N PHE A 93 1.14 13.21 -12.11
CA PHE A 93 0.82 12.00 -12.88
C PHE A 93 1.09 10.71 -12.10
N LEU A 94 2.17 10.66 -11.31
CA LEU A 94 2.48 9.52 -10.45
C LEU A 94 1.39 9.32 -9.39
N MET A 95 0.94 10.39 -8.73
CA MET A 95 -0.12 10.31 -7.73
C MET A 95 -1.49 9.97 -8.34
N LEU A 96 -1.77 10.46 -9.55
CA LEU A 96 -2.97 10.06 -10.29
C LEU A 96 -2.96 8.57 -10.63
N ALA A 97 -1.83 8.05 -11.11
CA ALA A 97 -1.66 6.64 -11.41
C ALA A 97 -1.74 5.78 -10.14
N TYR A 98 -1.15 6.24 -9.04
CA TYR A 98 -1.21 5.57 -7.73
C TYR A 98 -2.66 5.43 -7.23
N ARG A 99 -3.41 6.54 -7.22
CA ARG A 99 -4.83 6.55 -6.81
C ARG A 99 -5.68 5.63 -7.67
N ARG A 100 -5.42 5.61 -8.99
CA ARG A 100 -6.12 4.71 -9.91
C ARG A 100 -5.84 3.24 -9.56
N ALA A 101 -4.57 2.88 -9.38
CA ALA A 101 -4.19 1.52 -9.03
C ALA A 101 -4.76 1.09 -7.66
N GLU A 102 -4.80 2.00 -6.69
CA GLU A 102 -5.45 1.77 -5.38
C GLU A 102 -6.96 1.50 -5.54
N SER A 103 -7.65 2.33 -6.34
CA SER A 103 -9.09 2.16 -6.60
C SER A 103 -9.39 0.86 -7.33
N GLU A 104 -8.59 0.50 -8.34
CA GLU A 104 -8.73 -0.76 -9.08
C GLU A 104 -8.51 -1.98 -8.17
N ARG A 105 -7.51 -1.92 -7.28
CA ARG A 105 -7.28 -2.98 -6.27
C ARG A 105 -8.45 -3.11 -5.32
N GLU A 106 -8.99 -2.01 -4.81
CA GLU A 106 -10.11 -2.07 -3.88
C GLU A 106 -11.38 -2.59 -4.56
N LEU A 107 -11.67 -2.16 -5.79
CA LEU A 107 -12.77 -2.72 -6.58
C LEU A 107 -12.61 -4.22 -6.82
N SER A 108 -11.40 -4.67 -7.18
CA SER A 108 -11.10 -6.09 -7.35
C SER A 108 -11.30 -6.85 -6.03
N ARG A 109 -10.83 -6.30 -4.91
CA ARG A 109 -10.99 -6.88 -3.59
C ARG A 109 -12.47 -7.04 -3.23
N LEU A 110 -13.27 -5.98 -3.39
CA LEU A 110 -14.70 -6.00 -3.12
C LEU A 110 -15.47 -6.94 -4.07
N SER A 111 -14.98 -7.12 -5.30
CA SER A 111 -15.60 -8.03 -6.26
C SER A 111 -15.42 -9.49 -5.88
N TYR A 112 -14.27 -9.86 -5.32
CA TYR A 112 -13.86 -11.27 -5.18
C TYR A 112 -13.61 -11.77 -3.76
N TYR A 113 -13.52 -10.89 -2.77
CA TYR A 113 -13.27 -11.26 -1.39
C TYR A 113 -14.48 -10.90 -0.52
N ASP A 114 -14.72 -11.73 0.49
CA ASP A 114 -15.67 -11.44 1.55
C ASP A 114 -15.06 -10.41 2.50
N THR A 115 -15.79 -9.32 2.78
CA THR A 115 -15.26 -8.19 3.55
C THR A 115 -15.10 -8.50 5.03
N LEU A 116 -15.81 -9.48 5.57
CA LEU A 116 -15.72 -9.89 6.97
C LEU A 116 -14.57 -10.86 7.19
N THR A 117 -14.51 -11.93 6.41
CA THR A 117 -13.60 -13.06 6.62
C THR A 117 -12.30 -12.97 5.81
N SER A 118 -12.22 -12.07 4.82
CA SER A 118 -11.07 -11.88 3.92
C SER A 118 -10.69 -13.10 3.06
N ILE A 119 -11.49 -14.16 3.06
CA ILE A 119 -11.41 -15.24 2.07
C ILE A 119 -12.21 -14.86 0.82
N PHE A 120 -12.20 -15.71 -0.20
CA PHE A 120 -12.94 -15.42 -1.42
C PHE A 120 -14.45 -15.40 -1.19
N ASN A 121 -15.17 -14.62 -1.99
CA ASN A 121 -16.63 -14.58 -1.93
C ASN A 121 -17.25 -15.49 -2.98
N ARG A 122 -18.59 -15.50 -3.01
CA ARG A 122 -19.39 -16.23 -4.00
C ARG A 122 -19.03 -15.93 -5.45
N ASN A 123 -18.71 -14.68 -5.81
CA ASN A 123 -18.38 -14.33 -7.19
C ASN A 123 -17.11 -15.05 -7.64
N ARG A 124 -16.11 -15.08 -6.78
CA ARG A 124 -14.87 -15.79 -7.06
C ARG A 124 -15.08 -17.30 -7.14
N PHE A 125 -15.89 -17.87 -6.26
CA PHE A 125 -16.28 -19.27 -6.33
C PHE A 125 -16.87 -19.62 -7.70
N MET A 126 -17.81 -18.82 -8.20
CA MET A 126 -18.42 -19.04 -9.51
C MET A 126 -17.37 -19.00 -10.64
N GLU A 127 -16.50 -18.00 -10.67
CA GLU A 127 -15.45 -17.88 -11.69
C GLU A 127 -14.44 -19.05 -11.66
N ASP A 128 -13.98 -19.43 -10.46
CA ASP A 128 -13.04 -20.53 -10.29
C ASP A 128 -13.69 -21.87 -10.67
N THR A 129 -14.99 -22.09 -10.38
CA THR A 129 -15.72 -23.30 -10.79
C THR A 129 -15.89 -23.41 -12.31
N GLU A 130 -16.18 -22.30 -13.00
CA GLU A 130 -16.22 -22.27 -14.46
C GLU A 130 -14.86 -22.67 -15.05
N THR A 131 -13.77 -22.13 -14.48
CA THR A 131 -12.40 -22.44 -14.91
C THR A 131 -12.02 -23.89 -14.65
N LEU A 132 -12.34 -24.43 -13.47
CA LEU A 132 -12.08 -25.83 -13.10
C LEU A 132 -12.87 -26.80 -13.98
N SER A 133 -14.09 -26.45 -14.37
CA SER A 133 -14.90 -27.29 -15.26
C SER A 133 -14.24 -27.52 -16.63
N ALA A 134 -13.40 -26.57 -17.07
CA ALA A 134 -12.64 -26.67 -18.31
C ALA A 134 -11.32 -27.46 -18.17
N GLN A 135 -10.86 -27.72 -16.95
CA GLN A 135 -9.63 -28.47 -16.67
C GLN A 135 -9.93 -29.96 -16.47
N MET A 136 -9.15 -30.84 -17.11
CA MET A 136 -9.26 -32.28 -16.91
C MET A 136 -8.39 -32.71 -15.70
N GLY A 137 -8.99 -32.75 -14.51
CA GLY A 137 -8.35 -33.25 -13.29
C GLY A 137 -9.36 -33.55 -12.19
N PRO A 138 -9.03 -34.41 -11.22
CA PRO A 138 -9.90 -34.66 -10.07
C PRO A 138 -9.98 -33.40 -9.18
N VAL A 139 -11.19 -33.01 -8.80
CA VAL A 139 -11.47 -31.89 -7.90
C VAL A 139 -12.20 -32.41 -6.67
N GLY A 140 -11.76 -32.02 -5.47
CA GLY A 140 -12.47 -32.24 -4.22
C GLY A 140 -13.17 -30.95 -3.79
N ILE A 141 -14.41 -31.06 -3.33
CA ILE A 141 -15.18 -29.93 -2.79
C ILE A 141 -15.63 -30.31 -1.38
N VAL A 142 -15.41 -29.41 -0.43
CA VAL A 142 -15.92 -29.49 0.94
C VAL A 142 -16.86 -28.30 1.12
N TYR A 143 -18.08 -28.56 1.58
CA TYR A 143 -19.08 -27.54 1.87
C TYR A 143 -19.38 -27.56 3.37
N LEU A 144 -19.38 -26.39 4.00
CA LEU A 144 -19.50 -26.21 5.43
C LEU A 144 -20.61 -25.19 5.75
N ASP A 145 -21.38 -25.47 6.79
CA ASP A 145 -22.42 -24.58 7.31
C ASP A 145 -22.23 -24.39 8.83
N VAL A 146 -22.20 -23.14 9.29
CA VAL A 146 -21.98 -22.81 10.71
C VAL A 146 -23.28 -22.98 11.50
N ASN A 147 -23.40 -24.14 12.15
CA ASN A 147 -24.55 -24.46 13.00
C ASN A 147 -24.77 -23.44 14.14
N GLY A 148 -26.01 -22.98 14.30
CA GLY A 148 -26.44 -22.20 15.47
C GLY A 148 -26.01 -20.73 15.46
N LEU A 149 -25.55 -20.19 14.33
CA LEU A 149 -25.14 -18.78 14.23
C LEU A 149 -26.26 -17.81 14.64
N LYS A 150 -27.51 -18.12 14.29
CA LYS A 150 -28.67 -17.33 14.71
C LYS A 150 -28.81 -17.24 16.23
N ASP A 151 -28.72 -18.38 16.93
CA ASP A 151 -28.81 -18.41 18.40
C ASP A 151 -27.66 -17.64 19.05
N ILE A 152 -26.47 -17.70 18.47
CA ILE A 152 -25.31 -16.92 18.89
C ILE A 152 -25.57 -15.42 18.72
N ASN A 153 -26.08 -15.00 17.55
CA ASN A 153 -26.43 -13.62 17.28
C ASN A 153 -27.52 -13.11 18.23
N ASP A 154 -28.55 -13.90 18.48
CA ASP A 154 -29.67 -13.52 19.34
C ASP A 154 -29.23 -13.37 20.82
N ARG A 155 -28.25 -14.16 21.27
CA ARG A 155 -27.74 -14.11 22.67
C ARG A 155 -26.60 -13.12 22.89
N HIS A 156 -25.71 -12.96 21.92
CA HIS A 156 -24.44 -12.23 22.07
C HIS A 156 -24.29 -11.04 21.12
N GLY A 157 -25.25 -10.83 20.22
CA GLY A 157 -25.24 -9.77 19.22
C GLY A 157 -24.45 -10.13 17.95
N HIS A 158 -24.78 -9.45 16.85
CA HIS A 158 -24.16 -9.69 15.54
C HIS A 158 -22.64 -9.55 15.52
N ALA A 159 -22.09 -8.56 16.23
CA ALA A 159 -20.65 -8.37 16.31
C ALA A 159 -19.91 -9.58 16.92
N PHE A 160 -20.60 -10.39 17.73
CA PHE A 160 -20.04 -11.64 18.24
C PHE A 160 -20.15 -12.77 17.21
N GLY A 161 -21.28 -12.91 16.52
CA GLY A 161 -21.41 -13.86 15.41
C GLY A 161 -20.41 -13.60 14.28
N ASP A 162 -20.14 -12.33 13.99
CA ASP A 162 -19.11 -11.92 13.03
C ASP A 162 -17.73 -12.46 13.41
N LYS A 163 -17.38 -12.45 14.70
CA LYS A 163 -16.12 -13.04 15.19
C LYS A 163 -16.10 -14.56 15.03
N VAL A 164 -17.23 -15.23 15.24
CA VAL A 164 -17.34 -16.68 15.03
C VAL A 164 -17.08 -17.03 13.57
N LEU A 165 -17.63 -16.26 12.63
CA LEU A 165 -17.41 -16.45 11.19
C LEU A 165 -15.96 -16.23 10.78
N VAL A 166 -15.32 -15.18 11.31
CA VAL A 166 -13.88 -14.94 11.10
C VAL A 166 -13.05 -16.10 11.62
N GLU A 167 -13.34 -16.59 12.82
CA GLU A 167 -12.63 -17.72 13.40
C GLU A 167 -12.83 -19.00 12.58
N CYS A 168 -14.05 -19.29 12.11
CA CYS A 168 -14.30 -20.42 11.22
C CYS A 168 -13.43 -20.35 9.95
N ALA A 169 -13.35 -19.18 9.30
CA ALA A 169 -12.52 -19.00 8.13
C ALA A 169 -11.03 -19.25 8.42
N LEU A 170 -10.51 -18.72 9.54
CA LEU A 170 -9.13 -18.94 9.96
C LEU A 170 -8.82 -20.42 10.22
N GLN A 171 -9.71 -21.12 10.94
CA GLN A 171 -9.56 -22.55 11.23
C GLN A 171 -9.57 -23.40 9.95
N MET A 172 -10.42 -23.05 8.97
CA MET A 172 -10.42 -23.72 7.67
C MET A 172 -9.08 -23.54 6.94
N GLN A 173 -8.54 -22.32 6.94
CA GLN A 173 -7.26 -22.00 6.30
C GLN A 173 -6.07 -22.72 6.95
N GLU A 174 -6.12 -22.92 8.27
CA GLU A 174 -5.11 -23.65 9.02
C GLU A 174 -5.15 -25.17 8.75
N VAL A 175 -6.35 -25.74 8.59
CA VAL A 175 -6.54 -27.18 8.39
C VAL A 175 -6.25 -27.64 6.95
N PHE A 176 -6.64 -26.85 5.94
CA PHE A 176 -6.57 -27.24 4.53
C PHE A 176 -5.49 -26.48 3.76
N GLU A 177 -4.23 -26.90 3.87
CA GLU A 177 -3.14 -26.27 3.10
C GLU A 177 -3.32 -26.40 1.58
N GLY A 178 -3.10 -25.31 0.85
CA GLY A 178 -3.11 -25.28 -0.62
C GLY A 178 -4.51 -25.32 -1.26
N ALA A 179 -5.58 -25.27 -0.48
CA ALA A 179 -6.95 -25.13 -0.97
C ALA A 179 -7.34 -23.65 -1.20
N ASN A 180 -8.37 -23.44 -2.02
CA ASN A 180 -9.08 -22.16 -2.09
C ASN A 180 -10.26 -22.19 -1.12
N PHE A 181 -10.51 -21.05 -0.47
CA PHE A 181 -11.55 -20.91 0.55
C PHE A 181 -12.54 -19.85 0.13
N TYR A 182 -13.82 -20.15 0.26
CA TYR A 182 -14.90 -19.28 -0.15
C TYR A 182 -15.88 -19.11 1.00
N ARG A 183 -16.50 -17.94 1.10
CA ARG A 183 -17.74 -17.73 1.83
C ARG A 183 -18.82 -17.42 0.80
N ILE A 184 -19.76 -18.33 0.64
CA ILE A 184 -20.76 -18.27 -0.42
C ILE A 184 -22.13 -17.80 0.07
N GLY A 185 -22.35 -17.80 1.39
CA GLY A 185 -23.56 -17.35 2.05
C GLY A 185 -23.28 -16.63 3.37
N GLY A 186 -24.31 -16.52 4.24
CA GLY A 186 -24.17 -15.89 5.55
C GLY A 186 -23.27 -16.69 6.48
N ASP A 187 -23.57 -17.97 6.61
CA ASP A 187 -22.92 -19.00 7.44
C ASP A 187 -22.34 -20.15 6.61
N GLU A 188 -22.41 -20.04 5.28
CA GLU A 188 -22.04 -21.07 4.31
C GLU A 188 -20.65 -20.79 3.71
N PHE A 189 -19.79 -21.80 3.76
CA PHE A 189 -18.42 -21.79 3.24
C PHE A 189 -18.19 -22.91 2.22
#